data_AF-M0DMT5-F1
#
_entry.id   AF-M0DMT5-F1
#
_cell.length_a   1.000
_cell.length_b   1.000
_cell.length_c   1.000
_cell.angle_alpha   90.00
_cell.angle_beta   90.00
_cell.angle_gamma   90.00
#
_symmetry.space_group_name_H-M   'P 1'
#
loop_
_entity.id
_entity.type
_entity.pdbx_description
1 polymer ?
#
loop_
_entity_poly.entity_id
_entity_poly.type
_entity_poly.pdbx_seq_one_letter_code
_entity_poly.pdbx_strand_id
1 'polypeptide(L)' 'MPDTKSGRERKGRNKRRQLENHLARRELDADDEPPEPYAEPTDAEFLAESDDAAR' A
#
# COMPACT_ATOMS: atom_id res chain seq x y z
N MET A 1 -26.52 -9.55 15.07
CA MET A 1 -26.51 -10.62 14.05
C MET A 1 -25.40 -10.39 13.03
N PRO A 2 -24.45 -11.34 12.91
CA PRO A 2 -23.35 -11.24 11.94
C PRO A 2 -23.80 -11.23 10.47
N ASP A 3 -24.96 -11.81 10.15
CA ASP A 3 -25.50 -11.90 8.77
C ASP A 3 -26.35 -10.71 8.32
N THR A 4 -26.46 -9.68 9.15
CA THR A 4 -27.14 -8.43 8.74
C THR A 4 -26.18 -7.52 7.99
N LYS A 5 -26.72 -6.65 7.13
CA LYS A 5 -25.96 -5.56 6.51
C LYS A 5 -25.18 -4.75 7.55
N SER A 6 -25.83 -4.37 8.65
CA SER A 6 -25.20 -3.63 9.75
C SER A 6 -24.12 -4.45 10.50
N GLY A 7 -24.32 -5.76 10.63
CA GLY A 7 -23.32 -6.70 11.14
C GLY A 7 -22.07 -6.77 10.26
N ARG A 8 -22.27 -6.92 8.94
CA ARG A 8 -21.21 -6.95 7.94
C ARG A 8 -20.46 -5.63 7.87
N GLU A 9 -21.15 -4.50 7.89
CA GLU A 9 -20.55 -3.16 7.91
C GLU A 9 -19.73 -2.91 9.18
N ARG A 10 -20.25 -3.31 10.35
CA ARG A 10 -19.50 -3.23 11.61
C ARG A 10 -18.24 -4.08 11.56
N LYS A 11 -18.32 -5.30 11.03
CA LYS A 11 -17.14 -6.18 10.84
C LYS A 11 -16.13 -5.56 9.88
N GLY A 12 -16.59 -4.98 8.76
CA GLY A 12 -15.74 -4.27 7.81
C GLY A 12 -15.03 -3.07 8.42
N ARG A 13 -15.74 -2.23 9.17
CA ARG A 13 -15.17 -1.09 9.91
C ARG A 13 -14.15 -1.54 10.96
N ASN A 14 -14.46 -2.58 11.72
CA ASN A 14 -13.52 -3.13 12.71
C ASN A 14 -12.25 -3.66 12.05
N LYS A 15 -12.37 -4.37 10.92
CA LYS A 15 -11.21 -4.84 10.16
C LYS A 15 -10.36 -3.68 9.64
N ARG A 16 -10.98 -2.63 9.11
CA ARG A 16 -10.27 -1.43 8.66
C ARG A 16 -9.50 -0.79 9.80
N ARG A 17 -10.16 -0.59 10.95
CA ARG A 17 -9.51 -0.04 12.15
C ARG A 17 -8.36 -0.92 12.68
N GLN A 18 -8.50 -2.25 12.60
CA GLN A 18 -7.42 -3.17 12.96
C GLN A 18 -6.21 -3.01 12.03
N LEU A 19 -6.44 -2.89 10.72
CA LEU A 19 -5.39 -2.66 9.73
C LEU A 19 -4.70 -1.31 9.95
N GLU A 20 -5.48 -0.23 10.12
CA GLU A 20 -4.97 1.11 10.39
C GLU A 20 -4.07 1.12 11.63
N ASN A 21 -4.51 0.51 12.74
CA ASN A 21 -3.68 0.40 13.95
C ASN A 21 -2.41 -0.42 13.73
N HIS A 22 -2.46 -1.47 12.91
CA HIS A 22 -1.29 -2.28 12.61
C HIS A 22 -0.27 -1.50 11.78
N LEU A 23 -0.72 -0.79 10.75
CA LEU A 23 0.12 0.06 9.91
C LEU A 23 0.74 1.21 10.71
N ALA A 24 -0.06 1.90 11.53
CA ALA A 24 0.45 2.97 12.38
C ALA A 24 1.54 2.50 13.36
N ARG A 25 1.41 1.29 13.93
CA ARG A 25 2.47 0.71 14.76
C ARG A 25 3.72 0.42 13.95
N ARG A 26 3.56 -0.19 12.76
CA ARG A 26 4.67 -0.46 11.85
C ARG A 26 5.41 0.82 11.47
N GLU A 27 4.71 1.93 11.26
CA GLU A 27 5.31 3.23 10.97
C GLU A 27 6.10 3.80 12.15
N LEU A 28 5.61 3.63 13.38
CA LEU A 28 6.32 4.06 14.59
C LEU A 28 7.56 3.21 14.89
N ASP A 29 7.53 1.94 14.52
CA ASP A 29 8.63 0.99 14.72
C ASP A 29 9.60 0.96 13.51
N ALA A 30 9.33 1.73 12.45
CA ALA A 30 10.17 1.79 11.26
C ALA A 30 11.42 2.64 11.50
N ASP A 31 12.50 2.31 10.81
CA ASP A 31 13.72 3.13 10.80
C ASP A 31 13.44 4.49 10.13
N ASP A 32 14.14 5.54 10.60
CA ASP A 32 14.00 6.90 10.05
C ASP A 32 14.44 7.00 8.58
N GLU A 33 15.38 6.14 8.16
CA GLU A 33 15.85 6.07 6.79
C GLU A 33 15.10 4.94 6.04
N PRO A 34 14.46 5.23 4.90
CA PRO A 34 13.78 4.21 4.13
C PRO A 34 14.80 3.19 3.58
N PRO A 35 14.41 1.92 3.39
CA PRO A 35 15.29 0.95 2.76
C PRO A 35 15.63 1.39 1.34
N GLU A 36 16.85 1.08 0.90
CA GLU A 36 17.27 1.29 -0.47
C GLU A 36 16.25 0.65 -1.44
N PRO A 37 15.85 1.38 -2.51
CA PRO A 37 14.90 0.85 -3.47
C PRO A 37 15.45 -0.44 -4.08
N TYR A 38 14.61 -1.46 -4.14
CA TYR A 38 14.97 -2.69 -4.82
C TYR A 38 15.12 -2.40 -6.31
N ALA A 39 16.31 -2.65 -6.86
CA ALA A 39 16.54 -2.56 -8.29
C ALA A 39 15.87 -3.77 -8.97
N GLU A 40 14.58 -3.67 -9.26
CA GLU A 40 13.96 -4.60 -10.21
C GLU A 40 14.57 -4.36 -11.59
N PRO A 41 14.90 -5.43 -12.33
CA PRO A 41 15.21 -5.28 -13.74
C PRO A 41 14.01 -4.59 -14.37
N THR A 42 14.19 -3.36 -14.83
CA THR A 42 13.16 -2.65 -15.58
C THR A 42 12.71 -3.54 -16.74
N ASP A 43 11.43 -3.88 -16.77
CA ASP A 43 10.82 -4.58 -17.90
C ASP A 43 10.84 -3.64 -19.11
N ALA A 44 11.96 -3.67 -19.83
CA ALA A 44 12.23 -2.81 -20.98
C ALA A 44 11.15 -2.93 -22.07
N GLU A 45 10.38 -4.03 -22.07
CA GLU A 45 9.21 -4.24 -22.92
C GLU A 45 8.03 -3.30 -22.64
N PHE A 46 7.97 -2.68 -21.45
CA PHE A 46 6.92 -1.72 -21.07
C PHE A 46 7.40 -0.27 -20.99
N LEU A 47 8.71 -0.03 -21.11
CA LEU A 47 9.26 1.32 -21.25
C LEU A 47 8.97 1.82 -22.67
N ALA A 48 7.82 2.47 -22.86
CA ALA A 48 7.60 3.25 -24.07
C ALA A 48 8.70 4.31 -24.18
N GLU A 49 9.38 4.35 -25.32
CA GLU A 49 10.46 5.29 -25.64
C GLU A 49 9.96 6.72 -25.43
N SER A 50 10.19 7.25 -24.23
CA SER A 50 9.76 8.58 -23.82
C SER A 50 10.86 9.58 -24.14
N ASP A 51 11.37 9.55 -25.36
CA ASP A 51 12.44 10.42 -25.86
C ASP A 51 11.91 11.61 -26.68
N ASP A 52 10.63 11.97 -26.50
CA ASP A 52 10.00 13.12 -27.19
C ASP A 52 9.78 14.37 -26.30
N ALA A 53 10.43 14.45 -25.13
CA ALA A 53 10.31 15.61 -24.23
C ALA A 53 11.56 16.49 -24.13
N ALA A 54 12.54 16.35 -25.04
CA ALA A 54 13.72 17.19 -25.07
C ALA A 54 14.32 17.40 -26.48
N ARG A 55 13.53 17.81 -27.48
CA ARG A 55 14.02 18.63 -28.60
C ARG A 55 12.93 19.32 -29.40
#